data_AF-A0A6G2IAL5-F1
#
_entry.id   AF-A0A6G2IAL5-F1
#
_cell.length_a   1.000
_cell.length_b   1.000
_cell.length_c   1.000
_cell.angle_alpha   90.00
_cell.angle_beta   90.00
_cell.angle_gamma   90.00
#
_symmetry.space_group_name_H-M   'P 1'
#
loop_
_entity.id
_entity.type
_entity.pdbx_description
1 polymer ?
#
loop_
_entity_poly.entity_id
_entity_poly.type
_entity_poly.pdbx_seq_one_letter_code
_entity_poly.pdbx_strand_id
1 'polypeptide(L)'
;MGGEPATESRGSRLRTHIGWWIGVISAAIGILAFFLTRCDSGAPKLSEWRAKADAICEQEFPGVLQKMSASDDSFVELIRKPNPAQADRNAASDDAQEVSASMRHLVGSWRTLEQPDEQRSEIDKLHAAGAAFSEAYASYSSALYSNEYMNEAYGEQEQAALTALTKQIELLNLKECKVQVGSPEDEGEYIVP
;
A
#
# COMPACT_ATOMS: atom_id res chain seq x y z
N MET A 1 -87.24 34.54 -11.21
CA MET A 1 -85.88 35.06 -10.89
C MET A 1 -85.50 34.56 -9.51
N GLY A 2 -84.31 33.99 -9.36
CA GLY A 2 -83.75 33.54 -8.08
C GLY A 2 -83.26 32.09 -8.15
N GLY A 3 -81.98 31.89 -8.47
CA GLY A 3 -81.36 30.58 -8.65
C GLY A 3 -80.78 29.96 -7.38
N GLU A 4 -80.62 28.64 -7.43
CA GLU A 4 -79.62 27.87 -6.67
C GLU A 4 -78.33 27.74 -7.52
N PRO A 5 -77.20 27.21 -6.99
CA PRO A 5 -76.70 27.18 -5.61
C PRO A 5 -75.20 27.57 -5.55
N ALA A 6 -74.59 27.64 -4.36
CA ALA A 6 -73.13 27.51 -4.23
C ALA A 6 -72.75 26.83 -2.91
N THR A 7 -72.57 25.52 -2.98
CA THR A 7 -71.77 24.72 -2.06
C THR A 7 -70.28 24.88 -2.39
N GLU A 8 -69.52 25.55 -1.55
CA GLU A 8 -68.05 25.50 -1.47
C GLU A 8 -67.66 26.03 -0.08
N SER A 9 -66.71 25.51 0.69
CA SER A 9 -65.54 24.69 0.42
C SER A 9 -65.18 23.99 1.74
N ARG A 10 -65.37 22.66 1.81
CA ARG A 10 -64.94 21.82 2.95
C ARG A 10 -63.79 20.87 2.59
N GLY A 11 -63.20 21.04 1.39
CA GLY A 11 -62.17 20.16 0.83
C GLY A 11 -60.72 20.62 1.01
N SER A 12 -60.47 21.81 1.57
CA SER A 12 -59.13 22.42 1.56
C SER A 12 -58.23 21.99 2.74
N ARG A 13 -58.78 21.65 3.92
CA ARG A 13 -57.95 21.39 5.12
C ARG A 13 -57.47 19.94 5.30
N LEU A 14 -58.08 18.95 4.64
CA LEU A 14 -57.70 17.54 4.82
C LEU A 14 -56.51 17.11 3.92
N ARG A 15 -56.31 17.77 2.78
CA ARG A 15 -55.24 17.41 1.83
C ARG A 15 -53.85 17.88 2.27
N THR A 16 -53.77 18.88 3.14
CA THR A 16 -52.48 19.46 3.57
C THR A 16 -51.76 18.60 4.63
N HIS A 17 -52.49 17.82 5.43
CA HIS A 17 -51.88 16.99 6.49
C HIS A 17 -51.35 15.64 6.00
N ILE A 18 -51.94 15.04 4.95
CA ILE A 18 -51.48 13.75 4.40
C ILE A 18 -50.17 13.91 3.63
N GLY A 19 -49.99 15.03 2.94
CA GLY A 19 -48.75 15.32 2.19
C GLY A 19 -47.51 15.44 3.08
N TRP A 20 -47.66 15.94 4.32
CA TRP A 20 -46.55 16.04 5.26
C TRP A 20 -46.08 14.66 5.76
N TRP A 21 -47.00 13.74 6.06
CA TRP A 21 -46.66 12.39 6.50
C TRP A 21 -46.03 11.53 5.40
N ILE A 22 -46.50 11.62 4.15
CA ILE A 22 -45.91 10.89 3.02
C ILE A 22 -44.49 11.42 2.71
N GLY A 23 -44.27 12.74 2.83
CA GLY A 23 -42.93 13.33 2.65
C GLY A 23 -41.92 12.87 3.69
N VAL A 24 -42.33 12.79 4.96
CA VAL A 24 -41.45 12.33 6.06
C VAL A 24 -41.12 10.84 5.96
N ILE A 25 -42.09 10.01 5.57
CA ILE A 25 -41.87 8.55 5.40
C ILE A 25 -40.95 8.29 4.20
N SER A 26 -41.10 9.01 3.09
CA SER A 26 -40.21 8.87 1.92
C SER A 26 -38.77 9.34 2.22
N ALA A 27 -38.60 10.39 3.02
CA ALA A 27 -37.28 10.82 3.48
C ALA A 27 -36.65 9.78 4.43
N ALA A 28 -37.43 9.19 5.33
CA ALA A 28 -36.95 8.14 6.23
C ALA A 28 -36.55 6.86 5.48
N ILE A 29 -37.32 6.43 4.48
CA ILE A 29 -36.96 5.29 3.61
C ILE A 29 -35.73 5.61 2.77
N GLY A 30 -35.60 6.84 2.24
CA GLY A 30 -34.41 7.27 1.50
C GLY A 30 -33.15 7.27 2.37
N ILE A 31 -33.25 7.72 3.62
CA ILE A 31 -32.17 7.67 4.60
C ILE A 31 -31.85 6.22 4.98
N LEU A 32 -32.87 5.39 5.22
CA LEU A 32 -32.68 3.97 5.56
C LEU A 32 -32.06 3.20 4.38
N ALA A 33 -32.50 3.45 3.15
CA ALA A 33 -31.94 2.85 1.95
C ALA A 33 -30.50 3.32 1.70
N PHE A 34 -30.18 4.58 2.00
CA PHE A 34 -28.82 5.12 1.96
C PHE A 34 -27.91 4.49 3.03
N PHE A 35 -28.42 4.25 4.25
CA PHE A 35 -27.68 3.51 5.28
C PHE A 35 -27.52 2.03 4.92
N LEU A 36 -28.55 1.37 4.40
CA LEU A 36 -28.47 -0.03 3.98
C LEU A 36 -27.56 -0.24 2.76
N THR A 37 -27.54 0.68 1.78
CA THR A 37 -26.58 0.64 0.66
C THR A 37 -25.16 1.02 1.06
N ARG A 38 -24.95 1.77 2.15
CA ARG A 38 -23.61 2.00 2.72
C ARG A 38 -23.15 0.91 3.69
N CYS A 39 -24.06 0.12 4.25
CA CYS A 39 -23.72 -0.99 5.14
C CYS A 39 -23.40 -2.28 4.38
N ASP A 40 -23.77 -2.39 3.10
CA ASP A 40 -23.09 -3.27 2.14
C ASP A 40 -21.79 -2.58 1.65
N SER A 41 -20.91 -2.19 2.58
CA SER A 41 -19.52 -1.94 2.22
C SER A 41 -18.91 -3.30 1.89
N GLY A 42 -19.10 -3.71 0.64
CA GLY A 42 -18.59 -4.96 0.06
C GLY A 42 -17.07 -4.91 -0.07
N ALA A 43 -16.38 -4.80 1.07
CA ALA A 43 -14.94 -4.97 1.13
C ALA A 43 -14.58 -6.27 0.42
N PRO A 44 -13.53 -6.28 -0.42
CA PRO A 44 -13.17 -7.46 -1.17
C PRO A 44 -12.84 -8.60 -0.20
N LYS A 45 -13.00 -9.84 -0.66
CA LYS A 45 -12.53 -10.97 0.12
C LYS A 45 -11.01 -10.92 0.24
N LEU A 46 -10.48 -11.35 1.38
CA LEU A 46 -9.04 -11.42 1.59
C LEU A 46 -8.34 -12.26 0.52
N SER A 47 -8.98 -13.32 0.02
CA SER A 47 -8.45 -14.13 -1.09
C SER A 47 -8.33 -13.37 -2.41
N GLU A 48 -9.26 -12.48 -2.71
CA GLU A 48 -9.22 -11.65 -3.93
C GLU A 48 -8.17 -10.56 -3.81
N TRP A 49 -8.04 -9.96 -2.62
CA TRP A 49 -6.96 -9.02 -2.33
C TRP A 49 -5.58 -9.68 -2.46
N ARG A 50 -5.38 -10.86 -1.87
CA ARG A 50 -4.13 -11.64 -1.97
C ARG A 50 -3.75 -11.92 -3.42
N ALA A 51 -4.71 -12.39 -4.23
CA ALA A 51 -4.45 -12.66 -5.64
C ALA A 51 -3.99 -11.41 -6.42
N LYS A 52 -4.56 -10.24 -6.11
CA LYS A 52 -4.14 -8.96 -6.72
C LYS A 52 -2.76 -8.52 -6.20
N ALA A 53 -2.50 -8.67 -4.90
CA ALA A 53 -1.21 -8.33 -4.30
C ALA A 53 -0.08 -9.23 -4.84
N ASP A 54 -0.34 -10.52 -5.01
CA ASP A 54 0.57 -11.49 -5.62
C ASP A 54 0.82 -11.15 -7.10
N ALA A 55 -0.21 -10.77 -7.86
CA ALA A 55 -0.03 -10.34 -9.26
C ALA A 55 0.85 -9.07 -9.36
N ILE A 56 0.72 -8.13 -8.43
CA ILE A 56 1.64 -6.97 -8.33
C ILE A 56 3.07 -7.44 -8.06
N CYS A 57 3.27 -8.40 -7.15
CA CYS A 57 4.59 -8.94 -6.88
C CYS A 57 5.20 -9.65 -8.09
N GLU A 58 4.43 -10.48 -8.79
CA GLU A 58 4.88 -11.14 -10.03
C GLU A 58 5.32 -10.12 -11.09
N GLN A 59 4.59 -9.00 -11.21
CA GLN A 59 4.85 -7.99 -12.23
C GLN A 59 5.99 -7.03 -11.87
N GLU A 60 6.06 -6.57 -10.62
CA GLU A 60 6.90 -5.43 -10.23
C GLU A 60 8.14 -5.84 -9.41
N PHE A 61 8.04 -6.87 -8.58
CA PHE A 61 9.12 -7.28 -7.67
C PHE A 61 10.41 -7.70 -8.40
N PRO A 62 10.37 -8.40 -9.57
CA PRO A 62 11.58 -8.67 -10.34
C PRO A 62 12.37 -7.40 -10.73
N GLY A 63 11.66 -6.29 -10.95
CA GLY A 63 12.30 -4.99 -11.20
C GLY A 63 13.02 -4.46 -9.96
N VAL A 64 12.44 -4.64 -8.77
CA VAL A 64 13.08 -4.28 -7.49
C VAL A 64 14.37 -5.09 -7.30
N LEU A 65 14.32 -6.42 -7.50
CA LEU A 65 15.49 -7.29 -7.39
C LEU A 65 16.61 -6.93 -8.37
N GLN A 66 16.26 -6.58 -9.60
CA GLN A 66 17.25 -6.11 -10.58
C GLN A 66 17.96 -4.83 -10.10
N LYS A 67 17.22 -3.90 -9.49
CA LYS A 67 17.81 -2.68 -8.92
C LYS A 67 18.65 -2.97 -7.68
N MET A 68 18.23 -3.91 -6.83
CA MET A 68 19.03 -4.33 -5.68
C MET A 68 20.36 -4.91 -6.13
N SER A 69 20.34 -5.85 -7.09
CA SER A 69 21.56 -6.41 -7.67
C SER A 69 22.49 -5.36 -8.27
N ALA A 70 21.96 -4.35 -8.97
CA ALA A 70 22.76 -3.25 -9.50
C ALA A 70 23.37 -2.37 -8.39
N SER A 71 22.59 -2.08 -7.34
CA SER A 71 23.06 -1.34 -6.17
C SER A 71 24.19 -2.09 -5.45
N ASP A 72 24.05 -3.41 -5.28
CA ASP A 72 25.06 -4.25 -4.65
C ASP A 72 26.36 -4.30 -5.47
N ASP A 73 26.25 -4.48 -6.79
CA ASP A 73 27.40 -4.47 -7.69
C ASP A 73 28.15 -3.12 -7.63
N SER A 74 27.42 -2.00 -7.72
CA SER A 74 28.00 -0.66 -7.63
C SER A 74 28.64 -0.38 -6.26
N PHE A 75 28.05 -0.91 -5.18
CA PHE A 75 28.64 -0.82 -3.85
C PHE A 75 29.93 -1.64 -3.75
N VAL A 76 29.94 -2.87 -4.26
CA VAL A 76 31.14 -3.73 -4.30
C VAL A 76 32.26 -3.07 -5.10
N GLU A 77 31.93 -2.43 -6.23
CA GLU A 77 32.91 -1.66 -7.01
C GLU A 77 33.46 -0.46 -6.23
N LEU A 78 32.60 0.24 -5.49
CA LEU A 78 33.00 1.37 -4.65
C LEU A 78 34.01 0.96 -3.57
N ILE A 79 33.74 -0.11 -2.82
CA ILE A 79 34.60 -0.54 -1.70
C ILE A 79 35.93 -1.16 -2.16
N ARG A 80 36.01 -1.64 -3.40
CA ARG A 80 37.27 -2.15 -4.00
C ARG A 80 38.25 -1.02 -4.34
N LYS A 81 37.79 0.24 -4.38
CA LYS A 81 38.65 1.39 -4.65
C LYS A 81 39.31 1.85 -3.35
N PRO A 82 40.66 1.93 -3.25
CA PRO A 82 41.34 2.37 -2.03
C PRO A 82 41.04 3.82 -1.63
N ASN A 83 40.67 4.66 -2.59
CA ASN A 83 40.31 6.05 -2.37
C ASN A 83 39.24 6.46 -3.40
N PRO A 84 37.96 6.14 -3.17
CA PRO A 84 36.90 6.40 -4.14
C PRO A 84 36.67 7.91 -4.29
N ALA A 85 36.55 8.36 -5.54
CA ALA A 85 36.19 9.73 -5.85
C ALA A 85 34.71 10.00 -5.51
N GLN A 86 34.31 11.27 -5.40
CA GLN A 86 32.89 11.61 -5.20
C GLN A 86 32.01 11.07 -6.33
N ALA A 87 32.52 11.05 -7.57
CA ALA A 87 31.79 10.48 -8.70
C ALA A 87 31.47 8.99 -8.52
N ASP A 88 32.38 8.22 -7.90
CA ASP A 88 32.15 6.80 -7.59
C ASP A 88 31.04 6.64 -6.54
N ARG A 89 31.08 7.46 -5.48
CA ARG A 89 30.04 7.48 -4.45
C ARG A 89 28.69 7.91 -4.98
N ASN A 90 28.66 8.90 -5.88
CA ASN A 90 27.42 9.35 -6.51
C ASN A 90 26.79 8.24 -7.35
N ALA A 91 27.58 7.49 -8.12
CA ALA A 91 27.06 6.37 -8.91
C ALA A 91 26.39 5.30 -8.02
N ALA A 92 27.09 4.85 -6.96
CA ALA A 92 26.51 3.90 -6.02
C ALA A 92 25.28 4.47 -5.27
N SER A 93 25.31 5.75 -4.91
CA SER A 93 24.19 6.47 -4.29
C SER A 93 22.96 6.50 -5.21
N ASP A 94 23.15 6.75 -6.50
CA ASP A 94 22.08 6.79 -7.49
C ASP A 94 21.42 5.41 -7.62
N ASP A 95 22.21 4.33 -7.70
CA ASP A 95 21.69 2.96 -7.79
C ASP A 95 20.90 2.56 -6.53
N ALA A 96 21.41 2.89 -5.33
CA ALA A 96 20.67 2.69 -4.08
C ALA A 96 19.35 3.50 -4.04
N GLN A 97 19.35 4.71 -4.60
CA GLN A 97 18.16 5.54 -4.71
C GLN A 97 17.12 4.94 -5.68
N GLU A 98 17.57 4.25 -6.74
CA GLU A 98 16.68 3.53 -7.65
C GLU A 98 15.97 2.36 -6.96
N VAL A 99 16.66 1.62 -6.08
CA VAL A 99 16.02 0.57 -5.24
C VAL A 99 14.93 1.19 -4.38
N SER A 100 15.26 2.26 -3.65
CA SER A 100 14.31 2.98 -2.81
C SER A 100 13.08 3.41 -3.61
N ALA A 101 13.27 3.99 -4.80
CA ALA A 101 12.18 4.44 -5.65
C ALA A 101 11.32 3.28 -6.18
N SER A 102 11.95 2.19 -6.61
CA SER A 102 11.26 0.98 -7.09
C SER A 102 10.40 0.35 -5.99
N MET A 103 10.92 0.27 -4.76
CA MET A 103 10.14 -0.22 -3.63
C MET A 103 8.98 0.71 -3.27
N ARG A 104 9.14 2.04 -3.33
CA ARG A 104 8.01 2.98 -3.14
C ARG A 104 6.92 2.76 -4.17
N HIS A 105 7.29 2.48 -5.42
CA HIS A 105 6.34 2.17 -6.47
C HIS A 105 5.55 0.90 -6.12
N LEU A 106 6.24 -0.20 -5.80
CA LEU A 106 5.61 -1.47 -5.41
C LEU A 106 4.62 -1.30 -4.25
N VAL A 107 5.06 -0.63 -3.17
CA VAL A 107 4.21 -0.36 -2.01
C VAL A 107 3.04 0.56 -2.38
N GLY A 108 3.28 1.53 -3.28
CA GLY A 108 2.25 2.37 -3.88
C GLY A 108 1.18 1.52 -4.57
N SER A 109 1.58 0.57 -5.42
CA SER A 109 0.68 -0.36 -6.10
C SER A 109 -0.17 -1.16 -5.11
N TRP A 110 0.41 -1.72 -4.04
CA TRP A 110 -0.37 -2.41 -3.00
C TRP A 110 -1.39 -1.50 -2.31
N ARG A 111 -1.03 -0.24 -2.02
CA ARG A 111 -1.94 0.74 -1.39
C ARG A 111 -3.12 1.13 -2.27
N THR A 112 -3.01 0.97 -3.59
CA THR A 112 -4.16 1.22 -4.50
C THR A 112 -5.21 0.11 -4.46
N LEU A 113 -4.89 -1.05 -3.88
CA LEU A 113 -5.85 -2.13 -3.73
C LEU A 113 -6.89 -1.78 -2.66
N GLU A 114 -8.16 -1.99 -2.99
CA GLU A 114 -9.23 -1.93 -2.00
C GLU A 114 -8.98 -2.98 -0.92
N GLN A 115 -8.95 -2.56 0.35
CA GLN A 115 -8.55 -3.44 1.44
C GLN A 115 -9.74 -4.24 2.00
N PRO A 116 -9.58 -5.54 2.25
CA PRO A 116 -10.52 -6.32 3.04
C PRO A 116 -10.58 -5.80 4.49
N ASP A 117 -11.72 -5.98 5.15
CA ASP A 117 -11.79 -5.73 6.61
C ASP A 117 -11.02 -6.81 7.40
N GLU A 118 -10.96 -8.03 6.87
CA GLU A 118 -10.15 -9.11 7.43
C GLU A 118 -8.65 -8.80 7.29
N GLN A 119 -7.90 -8.92 8.40
CA GLN A 119 -6.45 -8.70 8.42
C GLN A 119 -5.98 -7.31 7.94
N ARG A 120 -6.86 -6.29 7.95
CA ARG A 120 -6.48 -4.90 7.62
C ARG A 120 -5.24 -4.40 8.36
N SER A 121 -5.15 -4.67 9.67
CA SER A 121 -3.96 -4.34 10.48
C SER A 121 -2.66 -4.93 9.92
N GLU A 122 -2.72 -6.14 9.38
CA GLU A 122 -1.55 -6.87 8.88
C GLU A 122 -1.17 -6.37 7.49
N ILE A 123 -2.17 -6.00 6.68
CA ILE A 123 -1.97 -5.29 5.41
C ILE A 123 -1.31 -3.92 5.65
N ASP A 124 -1.74 -3.17 6.66
CA ASP A 124 -1.12 -1.90 7.00
C ASP A 124 0.33 -2.08 7.49
N LYS A 125 0.61 -3.15 8.25
CA LYS A 125 1.98 -3.52 8.62
C LYS A 125 2.83 -3.92 7.41
N LEU A 126 2.27 -4.60 6.41
CA LEU A 126 2.97 -4.88 5.15
C LEU A 126 3.36 -3.57 4.46
N HIS A 127 2.43 -2.62 4.33
CA HIS A 127 2.71 -1.31 3.74
C HIS A 127 3.78 -0.53 4.51
N ALA A 128 3.75 -0.60 5.85
CA ALA A 128 4.75 0.03 6.70
C ALA A 128 6.12 -0.62 6.55
N ALA A 129 6.19 -1.95 6.51
CA ALA A 129 7.43 -2.70 6.32
C ALA A 129 8.08 -2.40 4.95
N GLY A 130 7.28 -2.39 3.87
CA GLY A 130 7.79 -2.03 2.56
C GLY A 130 8.27 -0.58 2.47
N ALA A 131 7.59 0.35 3.16
CA ALA A 131 8.04 1.73 3.26
C ALA A 131 9.35 1.86 4.06
N ALA A 132 9.50 1.10 5.15
CA ALA A 132 10.73 1.06 5.93
C ALA A 132 11.91 0.50 5.11
N PHE A 133 11.68 -0.52 4.27
CA PHE A 133 12.68 -1.06 3.37
C PHE A 133 13.14 -0.01 2.34
N SER A 134 12.19 0.68 1.71
CA SER A 134 12.51 1.81 0.83
C SER A 134 13.32 2.90 1.54
N GLU A 135 12.98 3.20 2.79
CA GLU A 135 13.67 4.23 3.57
C GLU A 135 15.08 3.81 3.97
N ALA A 136 15.32 2.52 4.23
CA ALA A 136 16.65 1.98 4.48
C ALA A 136 17.58 2.25 3.29
N TYR A 137 17.14 1.96 2.06
CA TYR A 137 17.91 2.26 0.84
C TYR A 137 18.08 3.77 0.59
N ALA A 138 17.09 4.61 0.93
CA ALA A 138 17.24 6.06 0.82
C ALA A 138 18.26 6.62 1.83
N SER A 139 18.24 6.09 3.06
CA SER A 139 19.20 6.44 4.10
C SER A 139 20.60 6.00 3.69
N TYR A 140 20.73 4.78 3.14
CA TYR A 140 21.98 4.25 2.65
C TYR A 140 22.53 5.03 1.44
N SER A 141 21.68 5.40 0.50
CA SER A 141 22.02 6.31 -0.61
C SER A 141 22.60 7.63 -0.09
N SER A 142 21.94 8.24 0.89
CA SER A 142 22.43 9.48 1.53
C SER A 142 23.80 9.28 2.19
N ALA A 143 24.02 8.13 2.83
CA ALA A 143 25.28 7.77 3.46
C ALA A 143 26.40 7.50 2.44
N LEU A 144 26.07 6.90 1.29
CA LEU A 144 27.00 6.74 0.18
C LEU A 144 27.44 8.12 -0.32
N TYR A 145 26.48 9.02 -0.58
CA TYR A 145 26.77 10.38 -1.01
C TYR A 145 27.67 11.15 -0.03
N SER A 146 27.38 11.07 1.28
CA SER A 146 28.10 11.78 2.35
C SER A 146 29.40 11.12 2.80
N ASN A 147 29.77 9.95 2.25
CA ASN A 147 30.92 9.15 2.68
C ASN A 147 30.82 8.63 4.13
N GLU A 148 29.60 8.29 4.56
CA GLU A 148 29.27 7.73 5.88
C GLU A 148 28.82 6.25 5.82
N TYR A 149 28.79 5.67 4.62
CA TYR A 149 28.26 4.33 4.31
C TYR A 149 28.97 3.16 5.02
N MET A 150 30.14 3.38 5.64
CA MET A 150 30.85 2.34 6.41
C MET A 150 30.28 2.12 7.82
N ASN A 151 29.24 2.85 8.20
CA ASN A 151 28.56 2.64 9.48
C ASN A 151 27.66 1.40 9.41
N GLU A 152 27.92 0.43 10.30
CA GLU A 152 27.16 -0.82 10.41
C GLU A 152 25.64 -0.61 10.62
N ALA A 153 25.25 0.53 11.20
CA ALA A 153 23.85 0.86 11.45
C ALA A 153 22.98 0.84 10.17
N TYR A 154 23.54 1.13 8.99
CA TYR A 154 22.80 1.08 7.73
C TYR A 154 22.47 -0.36 7.31
N GLY A 155 23.42 -1.29 7.49
CA GLY A 155 23.19 -2.71 7.25
C GLY A 155 22.19 -3.31 8.25
N GLU A 156 22.28 -2.94 9.53
CA GLU A 156 21.30 -3.34 10.54
C GLU A 156 19.88 -2.84 10.21
N GLN A 157 19.77 -1.59 9.73
CA GLN A 157 18.49 -1.01 9.33
C GLN A 157 17.87 -1.75 8.14
N GLU A 158 18.67 -2.05 7.12
CA GLU A 158 18.22 -2.81 5.95
C GLU A 158 17.76 -4.21 6.34
N GLN A 159 18.57 -4.95 7.10
CA GLN A 159 18.23 -6.31 7.53
C GLN A 159 16.98 -6.34 8.40
N ALA A 160 16.80 -5.38 9.31
CA ALA A 160 15.58 -5.26 10.11
C ALA A 160 14.35 -4.98 9.24
N ALA A 161 14.48 -4.11 8.24
CA ALA A 161 13.39 -3.79 7.32
C ALA A 161 13.01 -4.98 6.42
N LEU A 162 14.01 -5.70 5.89
CA LEU A 162 13.82 -6.92 5.11
C LEU A 162 13.10 -7.99 5.94
N THR A 163 13.60 -8.25 7.16
CA THR A 163 12.99 -9.21 8.09
C THR A 163 11.52 -8.86 8.39
N ALA A 164 11.22 -7.58 8.61
CA ALA A 164 9.86 -7.12 8.84
C ALA A 164 8.96 -7.35 7.61
N LEU A 165 9.47 -7.08 6.41
CA LEU A 165 8.76 -7.28 5.14
C LEU A 165 8.46 -8.76 4.91
N THR A 166 9.47 -9.63 4.99
CA THR A 166 9.34 -11.09 4.84
C THR A 166 8.29 -11.64 5.80
N LYS A 167 8.35 -11.23 7.08
CA LYS A 167 7.38 -11.65 8.09
C LYS A 167 5.93 -11.29 7.71
N GLN A 168 5.69 -10.09 7.17
CA GLN A 168 4.32 -9.70 6.79
C GLN A 168 3.85 -10.43 5.53
N ILE A 169 4.74 -10.65 4.56
CA ILE A 169 4.47 -11.47 3.37
C ILE A 169 4.02 -12.88 3.78
N GLU A 170 4.69 -13.48 4.77
CA GLU A 170 4.33 -14.81 5.28
C GLU A 170 3.00 -14.81 6.03
N LEU A 171 2.77 -13.85 6.94
CA LEU A 171 1.51 -13.75 7.68
C LEU A 171 0.30 -13.57 6.75
N LEU A 172 0.48 -12.81 5.67
CA LEU A 172 -0.55 -12.57 4.68
C LEU A 172 -0.64 -13.67 3.62
N ASN A 173 0.25 -14.67 3.64
CA ASN A 173 0.33 -15.77 2.67
C ASN A 173 0.43 -15.28 1.21
N LEU A 174 1.27 -14.25 0.98
CA LEU A 174 1.55 -13.73 -0.36
C LEU A 174 2.62 -14.60 -1.03
N LYS A 175 2.20 -15.51 -1.91
CA LYS A 175 3.08 -16.56 -2.43
C LYS A 175 4.10 -16.02 -3.41
N GLU A 176 3.66 -15.17 -4.33
CA GLU A 176 4.54 -14.62 -5.37
C GLU A 176 5.54 -13.67 -4.73
N CYS A 177 5.11 -12.85 -3.76
CA CYS A 177 6.03 -12.00 -3.02
C CYS A 177 7.06 -12.84 -2.23
N LYS A 178 6.66 -13.97 -1.64
CA LYS A 178 7.59 -14.86 -0.92
C LYS A 178 8.64 -15.48 -1.84
N VAL A 179 8.24 -15.93 -3.03
CA VAL A 179 9.18 -16.49 -4.01
C VAL A 179 10.26 -15.47 -4.40
N GLN A 180 9.88 -14.20 -4.54
CA GLN A 180 10.79 -13.14 -4.97
C GLN A 180 11.71 -12.63 -3.84
N VAL A 181 11.21 -12.56 -2.61
CA VAL A 181 12.02 -12.16 -1.44
C VAL A 181 12.98 -13.27 -1.00
N GLY A 182 12.62 -14.54 -1.24
CA GLY A 182 13.36 -15.71 -0.76
C GLY A 182 13.00 -16.08 0.69
N SER A 183 13.44 -17.27 1.12
CA SER A 183 13.43 -17.64 2.54
C SER A 183 14.79 -17.27 3.16
N PRO A 184 14.84 -16.73 4.39
CA PRO A 184 16.12 -16.51 5.09
C PRO A 184 16.91 -17.80 5.35
N GLU A 185 16.30 -18.97 5.18
CA GLU A 185 16.97 -20.28 5.23
C GLU A 185 17.70 -20.66 3.93
N ASP A 186 17.48 -19.92 2.84
CA ASP A 186 18.19 -20.11 1.56
C ASP A 186 19.56 -19.39 1.54
N GLU A 187 19.87 -18.58 2.56
CA GLU A 187 21.15 -17.86 2.73
C GLU A 187 22.26 -18.73 3.35
N GLY A 188 22.16 -20.04 3.23
CA GLY A 188 23.15 -21.00 3.70
C GLY A 188 24.39 -21.12 2.80
N GLU A 189 24.94 -20.04 2.24
CA GLU A 189 26.33 -19.95 1.73
C GLU A 189 26.65 -18.56 1.16
N TYR A 190 26.74 -17.53 2.00
CA TYR A 190 27.58 -16.38 1.66
C TYR A 190 29.03 -16.75 1.93
N ILE A 191 29.70 -17.36 0.94
CA ILE A 191 31.16 -17.40 0.89
C ILE A 191 31.62 -16.00 0.51
N VAL A 192 31.97 -15.21 1.53
CA VAL A 192 32.80 -14.02 1.37
C VAL A 192 34.22 -14.51 1.04
N PRO A 193 34.81 -14.18 -0.12
CA PRO A 193 36.24 -14.39 -0.35
C PRO A 193 37.10 -13.43 0.50
#